data_AF-A0A2V6WS94-F1
#
_entry.id   AF-A0A2V6WS94-F1
#
_cell.length_a   1.000
_cell.length_b   1.000
_cell.length_c   1.000
_cell.angle_alpha   90.00
_cell.angle_beta   90.00
_cell.angle_gamma   90.00
#
_symmetry.space_group_name_H-M   'P 1'
#
loop_
_entity.id
_entity.type
_entity.pdbx_description
1 polymer ?
#
loop_
_entity_poly.entity_id
_entity_poly.type
_entity_poly.pdbx_seq_one_letter_code
_entity_poly.pdbx_strand_id
1 'polypeptide(L)' 'MVDLVDLGARRGAAYADARRVEREYESVSVRDGEVESVTRSGDRGIGFRVL' A
#
# COMPACT_ATOMS: atom_id res chain seq x y z
N MET A 1 -5.01 -19.75 3.38
CA MET A 1 -4.51 -18.37 3.49
C MET A 1 -3.58 -18.34 4.71
N VAL A 2 -2.33 -17.87 4.56
CA VAL A 2 -1.39 -17.81 5.69
C VAL A 2 -1.73 -16.59 6.53
N ASP A 3 -1.94 -16.80 7.82
CA ASP A 3 -2.01 -15.72 8.80
C ASP A 3 -0.58 -15.28 9.12
N LEU A 4 -0.19 -14.12 8.58
CA LEU A 4 1.16 -13.57 8.74
C LEU A 4 1.43 -13.16 10.19
N VAL A 5 0.39 -12.76 10.93
CA VAL A 5 0.51 -12.36 12.33
C VAL A 5 0.72 -13.58 13.20
N ASP A 6 -0.08 -14.64 13.01
CA ASP A 6 0.11 -15.93 13.70
C ASP A 6 1.50 -16.53 13.38
N LEU A 7 1.95 -16.44 12.13
CA LEU A 7 3.29 -16.88 11.76
C LEU A 7 4.39 -16.11 12.51
N GLY A 8 4.25 -14.79 12.66
CA GLY A 8 5.17 -13.96 13.45
C GLY A 8 5.19 -14.37 14.93
N ALA A 9 4.01 -14.53 15.53
CA ALA A 9 3.86 -14.94 16.92
C ALA A 9 4.50 -16.31 17.19
N ARG A 10 4.25 -17.31 16.32
CA ARG A 10 4.85 -18.65 16.42
C ARG A 10 6.37 -18.65 16.28
N ARG A 11 6.93 -17.63 15.64
CA ARG A 11 8.38 -17.44 15.50
C ARG A 11 8.99 -16.66 16.67
N GLY A 12 8.18 -16.31 17.68
CA GLY A 12 8.64 -15.65 18.90
C GLY A 12 8.70 -14.13 18.79
N ALA A 13 8.07 -13.53 17.78
CA ALA A 13 8.01 -12.08 17.67
C ALA A 13 7.27 -11.48 18.87
N ALA A 14 7.82 -10.40 19.43
CA ALA A 14 7.13 -9.63 20.47
C ALA A 14 5.97 -8.82 19.88
N TYR A 15 6.06 -8.53 18.58
CA TYR A 15 5.02 -7.82 17.82
C TYR A 15 5.00 -8.27 16.36
N ALA A 16 3.80 -8.48 15.81
CA ALA A 16 3.58 -8.68 14.39
C ALA A 16 2.29 -7.98 13.94
N ASP A 17 2.31 -7.36 12.76
CA ASP A 17 1.17 -6.68 12.14
C ASP A 17 1.16 -6.90 10.63
N ALA A 18 -0.03 -7.08 10.06
CA ALA A 18 -0.26 -7.18 8.64
C ALA A 18 -1.39 -6.25 8.22
N ARG A 19 -1.10 -5.35 7.28
CA ARG A 19 -2.07 -4.38 6.77
C ARG A 19 -2.27 -4.53 5.27
N ARG A 20 -3.52 -4.47 4.85
CA ARG A 20 -3.88 -4.32 3.43
C ARG A 20 -3.77 -2.85 3.05
N VAL A 21 -3.08 -2.58 1.94
CA VAL A 21 -2.92 -1.24 1.39
C VAL A 21 -3.50 -1.24 -0.01
N GLU A 22 -4.39 -0.29 -0.26
CA GLU A 22 -4.91 0.04 -1.59
C GLU A 22 -4.80 1.55 -1.74
N ARG A 23 -4.22 2.00 -2.84
CA ARG A 23 -3.99 3.42 -3.15
C ARG A 23 -4.37 3.69 -4.58
N GLU A 24 -5.14 4.73 -4.78
CA GLU A 24 -5.43 5.31 -6.09
C GLU A 24 -4.88 6.73 -6.11
N TYR A 25 -4.27 7.10 -7.23
CA TYR A 25 -3.68 8.40 -7.47
C TYR A 25 -4.16 8.92 -8.82
N GLU A 26 -4.75 10.11 -8.82
CA GLU A 26 -5.08 10.85 -10.03
C GLU A 26 -4.45 12.25 -9.95
N SER A 27 -3.82 12.69 -11.02
CA SER A 27 -3.31 14.06 -11.15
C SER A 27 -3.59 14.64 -12.52
N VAL A 28 -3.97 15.90 -12.56
CA VAL A 28 -4.20 16.68 -13.79
C VAL A 28 -3.19 17.82 -13.83
N SER A 29 -2.45 17.94 -14.94
CA SER A 29 -1.55 19.06 -15.20
C SER A 29 -2.20 20.02 -16.19
N VAL A 30 -2.24 21.30 -15.83
CA VAL A 30 -2.79 22.38 -16.69
C VAL A 30 -1.70 23.44 -16.88
N ARG A 31 -1.50 23.85 -18.12
CA ARG A 31 -0.57 24.93 -18.49
C ARG A 31 -1.22 25.82 -19.53
N ASP A 32 -1.07 27.13 -19.34
CA ASP A 32 -1.61 28.16 -20.25
C ASP A 32 -3.12 28.03 -20.52
N GLY A 33 -3.87 27.48 -19.55
CA GLY A 33 -5.31 27.25 -19.65
C GLY A 33 -5.71 25.95 -20.32
N GLU A 34 -4.75 25.15 -20.79
CA GLU A 34 -4.98 23.85 -21.44
C GLU A 34 -4.50 22.69 -20.57
N VAL A 35 -5.23 21.56 -20.61
CA VAL A 35 -4.82 20.33 -19.93
C VAL A 35 -3.68 19.69 -20.72
N GLU A 36 -2.50 19.60 -20.12
CA GLU A 36 -1.33 18.96 -20.75
C GLU A 36 -1.31 17.46 -20.50
N SER A 37 -1.72 17.01 -19.30
CA SER A 37 -1.72 15.59 -18.97
C SER A 37 -2.69 15.21 -17.86
N VAL A 38 -3.13 13.95 -17.90
CA VAL A 38 -3.88 13.29 -16.83
C VAL A 38 -3.16 11.99 -16.52
N THR A 39 -2.71 11.82 -15.28
CA THR A 39 -2.05 10.60 -14.80
C THR A 39 -2.96 9.90 -13.82
N ARG A 40 -3.22 8.62 -14.07
CA ARG A 40 -3.92 7.71 -13.15
C ARG A 40 -3.01 6.55 -12.80
N SER A 41 -2.85 6.28 -11.52
CA SER A 41 -2.07 5.15 -11.02
C SER A 41 -2.78 4.52 -9.84
N GLY A 42 -2.58 3.22 -9.67
CA GLY A 42 -3.10 2.47 -8.54
C GLY A 42 -2.06 1.49 -8.06
N ASP A 43 -2.00 1.30 -6.75
CA ASP A 43 -1.14 0.29 -6.12
C ASP A 43 -1.92 -0.47 -5.04
N ARG A 44 -1.64 -1.76 -4.92
CA ARG A 44 -2.25 -2.64 -3.92
C ARG A 44 -1.24 -3.64 -3.40
N GLY A 45 -1.24 -3.86 -2.09
CA GLY A 45 -0.28 -4.75 -1.46
C GLY A 45 -0.59 -5.08 -0.01
N ILE A 46 0.25 -5.94 0.56
CA ILE A 46 0.22 -6.29 1.98
C ILE A 46 1.53 -5.75 2.59
N GLY A 47 1.40 -4.86 3.56
CA GLY A 47 2.53 -4.47 4.41
C GLY A 47 2.59 -5.39 5.62
N PHE A 48 3.73 -6.04 5.84
CA PHE A 48 3.96 -6.91 7.00
C PHE A 48 5.13 -6.37 7.83
N ARG A 49 4.95 -6.27 9.15
CA ARG A 49 5.96 -5.80 10.10
C ARG A 49 6.11 -6.78 11.24
N VAL A 50 7.35 -7.08 11.61
CA VAL A 50 7.73 -7.94 12.74
C VAL A 50 8.82 -7.23 13.54
N LEU A 51 8.71 -7.24 14.87
CA LEU A 51 9.70 -6.71 15.81
C LEU A 51 10.08 -7.76 16.85
#